data_AF-H3RLL4-F1
#
_entry.id   AF-H3RLL4-F1
#
_cell.length_a   1.000
_cell.length_b   1.000
_cell.length_c   1.000
_cell.angle_alpha   90.00
_cell.angle_beta   90.00
_cell.angle_gamma   90.00
#
_symmetry.space_group_name_H-M   'P 1'
#
loop_
_entity.id
_entity.type
_entity.pdbx_description
1 polymer ?
#
loop_
_entity_poly.entity_id
_entity_poly.type
_entity_poly.pdbx_seq_one_letter_code
_entity_poly.pdbx_strand_id
1 'polypeptide(L)'
;MAGLNALSAQLRSLQKQIPFATAQALTAVARKIQAAEKVALQRKLENPTPFTVNSVGSQGARRDNLTARVFVRDIAASYLEPFEFGGSHKLNSQALLNPKNIKLNKYGNLTRNKMAQLKAKPDVFIGEIDGVNGVWQRKKAKGRKGAKRRKRSRNGTHQAAVKQGAPKLLIRFGNALPVQPVLGYMDRAEAMATNMMPGELRRAIAAAMASAK
;
A
#
# COMPACT_ATOMS: atom_id res chain seq x y z
N MET A 1 -40.83 9.73 -50.82
CA MET A 1 -39.56 9.01 -50.55
C MET A 1 -38.59 9.74 -49.60
N ALA A 2 -38.64 11.09 -49.45
CA ALA A 2 -37.71 11.83 -48.58
C ALA A 2 -37.72 11.41 -47.08
N GLY A 3 -38.86 10.98 -46.55
CA GLY A 3 -38.99 10.56 -45.15
C GLY A 3 -38.25 9.27 -44.78
N LEU A 4 -38.16 8.29 -45.69
CA LEU A 4 -37.45 7.02 -45.43
C LEU A 4 -35.93 7.22 -45.40
N ASN A 5 -35.41 8.08 -46.29
CA ASN A 5 -33.99 8.41 -46.32
C ASN A 5 -33.58 9.21 -45.07
N ALA A 6 -34.41 10.16 -44.62
CA ALA A 6 -34.17 10.89 -43.37
C ALA A 6 -34.22 9.99 -42.13
N LEU A 7 -35.20 9.08 -42.06
CA LEU A 7 -35.31 8.10 -40.99
C LEU A 7 -34.11 7.15 -40.95
N SER A 8 -33.66 6.65 -42.12
CA SER A 8 -32.49 5.78 -42.19
C SER A 8 -31.20 6.49 -41.77
N ALA A 9 -31.06 7.79 -42.09
CA ALA A 9 -29.94 8.60 -41.64
C ALA A 9 -29.92 8.79 -40.11
N GLN A 10 -31.09 9.02 -39.50
CA GLN A 10 -31.24 9.07 -38.04
C GLN A 10 -30.94 7.72 -37.38
N LEU A 11 -31.41 6.61 -37.93
CA LEU A 11 -31.10 5.29 -37.39
C LEU A 11 -29.60 4.99 -37.45
N ARG A 12 -28.92 5.38 -38.54
CA ARG A 12 -27.47 5.25 -38.68
C ARG A 12 -26.69 6.14 -37.69
N SER A 13 -27.17 7.34 -37.38
CA SER A 13 -26.53 8.19 -36.38
C SER A 13 -26.67 7.60 -34.98
N LEU A 14 -27.87 7.12 -34.62
CA LEU A 14 -28.13 6.43 -33.36
C LEU A 14 -27.28 5.16 -33.20
N GLN A 15 -27.17 4.35 -34.26
CA GLN A 15 -26.34 3.15 -34.27
C GLN A 15 -24.86 3.48 -33.98
N LYS A 16 -24.34 4.61 -34.47
CA LYS A 16 -22.96 5.04 -34.22
C LYS A 16 -22.74 5.50 -32.78
N GLN A 17 -23.79 6.01 -32.14
CA GLN A 17 -23.72 6.57 -30.80
C GLN A 17 -23.88 5.54 -29.68
N ILE A 18 -24.56 4.42 -29.92
CA ILE A 18 -24.72 3.36 -28.91
C ILE A 18 -23.36 2.89 -28.36
N PRO A 19 -22.34 2.52 -29.17
CA PRO A 19 -21.03 2.14 -28.65
C PRO A 19 -20.32 3.24 -27.84
N PHE A 20 -20.49 4.50 -28.24
CA PHE A 20 -19.92 5.63 -27.52
C PHE A 20 -20.59 5.82 -26.15
N ALA A 21 -21.92 5.79 -26.11
CA ALA A 21 -22.69 5.83 -24.87
C ALA A 21 -22.32 4.67 -23.93
N THR A 22 -22.21 3.44 -24.46
CA THR A 22 -21.81 2.27 -23.67
C THR A 22 -20.40 2.43 -23.11
N ALA A 23 -19.44 2.90 -23.92
CA ALA A 23 -18.08 3.17 -23.45
C ALA A 23 -18.04 4.23 -22.34
N GLN A 24 -18.86 5.27 -22.46
CA GLN A 24 -18.99 6.33 -21.45
C GLN A 24 -19.60 5.79 -20.15
N ALA A 25 -20.66 4.99 -20.23
CA ALA A 25 -21.30 4.35 -19.08
C ALA A 25 -20.31 3.43 -18.34
N LEU A 26 -19.64 2.52 -19.05
CA LEU A 26 -18.63 1.62 -18.49
C LEU A 26 -17.51 2.38 -17.81
N THR A 27 -17.01 3.44 -18.44
CA THR A 27 -15.96 4.31 -17.88
C THR A 27 -16.44 5.02 -16.62
N ALA A 28 -17.68 5.51 -16.59
CA ALA A 28 -18.26 6.16 -15.43
C ALA A 28 -18.39 5.18 -14.24
N VAL A 29 -18.90 3.97 -14.47
CA VAL A 29 -19.00 2.92 -13.46
C VAL A 29 -17.62 2.57 -12.91
N ALA A 30 -16.63 2.31 -13.77
CA ALA A 30 -15.27 1.96 -13.35
C ALA A 30 -14.62 3.05 -12.47
N ARG A 31 -14.81 4.33 -12.80
CA ARG A 31 -14.31 5.46 -11.99
C ARG A 31 -15.01 5.57 -10.64
N LYS A 32 -16.32 5.31 -10.59
CA LYS A 32 -17.09 5.31 -9.33
C LYS A 32 -16.66 4.17 -8.41
N ILE A 33 -16.46 2.97 -8.98
CA ILE A 33 -15.90 1.83 -8.24
C ILE A 33 -14.49 2.17 -7.74
N GLN A 34 -13.61 2.69 -8.58
CA GLN A 34 -12.27 3.11 -8.17
C GLN A 34 -12.30 4.08 -6.98
N ALA A 35 -13.18 5.08 -7.02
CA ALA A 35 -13.33 6.04 -5.91
C ALA A 35 -13.81 5.38 -4.62
N ALA A 36 -14.81 4.48 -4.72
CA ALA A 36 -15.32 3.75 -3.58
C ALA A 36 -14.27 2.80 -2.97
N GLU A 37 -13.50 2.12 -3.81
CA GLU A 37 -12.39 1.27 -3.39
C GLU A 37 -11.32 2.05 -2.63
N LYS A 38 -10.96 3.25 -3.10
CA LYS A 38 -10.03 4.13 -2.39
C LYS A 38 -10.52 4.49 -0.99
N VAL A 39 -11.81 4.81 -0.85
CA VAL A 39 -12.43 5.12 0.44
C VAL A 39 -12.46 3.89 1.34
N ALA A 40 -12.76 2.73 0.80
CA ALA A 40 -12.79 1.49 1.57
C ALA A 40 -11.39 1.09 2.08
N LEU A 41 -10.34 1.25 1.26
CA LEU A 41 -8.96 1.05 1.71
C LEU A 41 -8.60 1.97 2.88
N GLN A 42 -9.04 3.24 2.83
CA GLN A 42 -8.83 4.19 3.93
C GLN A 42 -9.57 3.80 5.22
N ARG A 43 -10.71 3.11 5.11
CA ARG A 43 -11.52 2.69 6.27
C ARG A 43 -11.09 1.35 6.86
N LYS A 44 -10.66 0.42 6.00
CA LYS A 44 -10.37 -0.96 6.39
C LYS A 44 -8.91 -1.18 6.79
N LEU A 45 -7.99 -0.34 6.31
CA LEU A 45 -6.58 -0.43 6.66
C LEU A 45 -6.22 0.57 7.75
N GLU A 46 -5.33 0.16 8.65
CA GLU A 46 -4.74 1.03 9.66
C GLU A 46 -3.69 1.94 9.01
N ASN A 47 -3.93 3.26 9.03
CA ASN A 47 -3.00 4.29 8.54
C ASN A 47 -2.39 4.02 7.14
N PRO A 48 -3.20 3.77 6.10
CA PRO A 48 -2.67 3.41 4.79
C PRO A 48 -1.90 4.57 4.16
N THR A 49 -0.80 4.23 3.49
CA THR A 49 -0.03 5.25 2.77
C THR A 49 -0.81 5.75 1.55
N PRO A 50 -0.62 6.99 1.09
CA PRO A 50 -1.21 7.48 -0.15
C PRO A 50 -0.82 6.63 -1.36
N PHE A 51 0.34 5.97 -1.33
CA PHE A 51 0.75 5.03 -2.38
C PHE A 51 -0.19 3.82 -2.43
N THR A 52 -0.54 3.27 -1.27
CA THR A 52 -1.50 2.16 -1.13
C THR A 52 -2.88 2.57 -1.61
N VAL A 53 -3.40 3.72 -1.17
CA VAL A 53 -4.73 4.19 -1.60
C VAL A 53 -4.75 4.48 -3.10
N ASN A 54 -3.73 5.17 -3.63
CA ASN A 54 -3.66 5.50 -5.05
C ASN A 54 -3.20 4.35 -5.95
N SER A 55 -2.99 3.16 -5.38
CA SER A 55 -2.71 1.96 -6.16
C SER A 55 -3.93 1.44 -6.91
N VAL A 56 -5.14 1.82 -6.47
CA VAL A 56 -6.37 1.49 -7.18
C VAL A 56 -6.52 2.37 -8.41
N GLY A 57 -6.41 1.75 -9.58
CA GLY A 57 -6.57 2.35 -10.90
C GLY A 57 -7.86 1.91 -11.59
N SER A 58 -8.22 2.66 -12.62
CA SER A 58 -9.28 2.26 -13.56
C SER A 58 -8.81 2.50 -14.99
N GLN A 59 -9.12 1.57 -15.87
CA GLN A 59 -9.01 1.72 -17.32
C GLN A 59 -10.44 1.87 -17.88
N GLY A 60 -10.69 2.99 -18.56
CA GLY A 60 -11.98 3.24 -19.20
C GLY A 60 -12.18 2.42 -20.46
N ALA A 61 -13.45 2.22 -20.82
CA ALA A 61 -13.83 1.60 -22.08
C ALA A 61 -13.67 2.58 -23.25
N ARG A 62 -13.46 2.03 -24.44
CA ARG A 62 -13.41 2.78 -25.69
C ARG A 62 -14.54 2.31 -26.61
N ARG A 63 -14.85 3.09 -27.64
CA ARG A 63 -15.91 2.75 -28.61
C ARG A 63 -15.63 1.45 -29.38
N ASP A 64 -14.37 1.18 -29.66
CA ASP A 64 -13.85 -0.03 -30.31
C ASP A 64 -13.65 -1.20 -29.34
N ASN A 65 -13.50 -0.92 -28.04
CA ASN A 65 -13.35 -1.92 -27.00
C ASN A 65 -14.21 -1.57 -25.78
N LEU A 66 -15.39 -2.18 -25.72
CA LEU A 66 -16.39 -1.99 -24.66
C LEU A 66 -16.04 -2.76 -23.38
N THR A 67 -14.79 -2.69 -22.95
CA THR A 67 -14.33 -3.23 -21.67
C THR A 67 -13.71 -2.13 -20.83
N ALA A 68 -14.18 -2.01 -19.59
CA ALA A 68 -13.55 -1.18 -18.57
C ALA A 68 -13.03 -2.09 -17.45
N ARG A 69 -11.91 -1.72 -16.84
CA ARG A 69 -11.29 -2.51 -15.77
C ARG A 69 -11.00 -1.63 -14.57
N VAL A 70 -11.21 -2.18 -13.38
CA VAL A 70 -10.68 -1.62 -12.13
C VAL A 70 -9.62 -2.58 -11.64
N PHE A 71 -8.47 -2.06 -11.24
CA PHE A 71 -7.34 -2.89 -10.86
C PHE A 71 -6.55 -2.27 -9.73
N VAL A 72 -5.79 -3.10 -9.03
CA VAL A 72 -4.76 -2.69 -8.08
C VAL A 72 -3.42 -2.87 -8.76
N ARG A 73 -2.54 -1.86 -8.69
CA ARG A 73 -1.18 -1.96 -9.25
C ARG A 73 -0.42 -3.14 -8.62
N ASP A 74 0.34 -3.88 -9.42
CA ASP A 74 1.06 -5.11 -9.01
C ASP A 74 1.93 -4.92 -7.76
N ILE A 75 2.63 -3.78 -7.68
CA ILE A 75 3.47 -3.44 -6.52
C ILE A 75 2.63 -3.44 -5.23
N ALA A 76 1.41 -2.91 -5.29
CA ALA A 76 0.51 -2.89 -4.16
C ALA A 76 -0.22 -4.21 -3.95
N ALA A 77 -0.64 -4.87 -5.04
CA ALA A 77 -1.27 -6.20 -5.00
C ALA A 77 -0.43 -7.17 -4.19
N SER A 78 0.90 -7.18 -4.38
CA SER A 78 1.80 -8.09 -3.69
C SER A 78 1.75 -8.05 -2.14
N TYR A 79 1.35 -6.94 -1.53
CA TYR A 79 1.17 -6.85 -0.07
C TYR A 79 -0.29 -6.71 0.35
N LEU A 80 -1.22 -6.48 -0.58
CA LEU A 80 -2.65 -6.40 -0.34
C LEU A 80 -3.38 -7.74 -0.56
N GLU A 81 -2.85 -8.61 -1.42
CA GLU A 81 -3.41 -9.94 -1.74
C GLU A 81 -3.72 -10.77 -0.49
N PRO A 82 -2.84 -10.86 0.54
CA PRO A 82 -3.16 -11.60 1.75
C PRO A 82 -4.36 -11.03 2.51
N PHE A 83 -4.69 -9.75 2.33
CA PHE A 83 -5.86 -9.12 2.96
C PHE A 83 -7.15 -9.30 2.15
N GLU A 84 -7.07 -9.84 0.94
CA GLU A 84 -8.23 -10.22 0.14
C GLU A 84 -8.49 -11.72 0.25
N PHE A 85 -7.46 -12.55 0.01
CA PHE A 85 -7.61 -14.01 -0.05
C PHE A 85 -7.23 -14.72 1.26
N GLY A 86 -6.65 -14.00 2.22
CA GLY A 86 -6.00 -14.59 3.40
C GLY A 86 -4.56 -15.02 3.09
N GLY A 87 -3.85 -15.45 4.13
CA GLY A 87 -2.49 -15.97 4.02
C GLY A 87 -1.51 -15.29 4.97
N SER A 88 -0.25 -15.19 4.56
CA SER A 88 0.81 -14.54 5.36
C SER A 88 1.12 -13.14 4.85
N HIS A 89 1.40 -12.21 5.75
CA HIS A 89 1.88 -10.88 5.39
C HIS A 89 3.12 -10.96 4.49
N LYS A 90 3.14 -10.17 3.43
CA LYS A 90 4.35 -10.01 2.61
C LYS A 90 5.47 -9.40 3.43
N LEU A 91 6.60 -10.10 3.48
CA LEU A 91 7.84 -9.57 4.02
C LEU A 91 8.62 -8.84 2.93
N ASN A 92 9.10 -7.63 3.23
CA ASN A 92 9.98 -6.88 2.31
C ASN A 92 11.43 -7.42 2.31
N SER A 93 11.76 -8.31 3.25
CA SER A 93 13.05 -8.98 3.41
C SER A 93 12.82 -10.38 4.02
N GLN A 94 13.87 -11.11 4.37
CA GLN A 94 13.76 -12.42 5.05
C GLN A 94 13.02 -12.37 6.40
N ALA A 95 12.75 -11.18 6.95
CA ALA A 95 12.13 -11.05 8.26
C ALA A 95 11.19 -9.83 8.33
N LEU A 96 10.15 -9.97 9.15
CA LEU A 96 9.31 -8.86 9.58
C LEU A 96 10.13 -7.90 10.44
N LEU A 97 10.16 -6.63 10.01
CA LEU A 97 10.81 -5.57 10.77
C LEU A 97 9.82 -5.02 11.81
N ASN A 98 10.15 -5.14 13.09
CA ASN A 98 9.37 -4.59 14.20
C ASN A 98 10.19 -3.51 14.93
N PRO A 99 10.07 -2.23 14.54
CA PRO A 99 10.81 -1.13 15.14
C PRO A 99 10.42 -0.94 16.61
N LYS A 100 11.42 -0.78 17.50
CA LYS A 100 11.19 -0.56 18.94
C LYS A 100 11.62 0.81 19.41
N ASN A 101 12.85 1.19 19.09
CA ASN A 101 13.44 2.45 19.55
C ASN A 101 13.85 3.34 18.38
N ILE A 102 13.01 3.38 17.35
CA ILE A 102 13.22 4.19 16.15
C ILE A 102 11.98 5.01 15.87
N LYS A 103 12.19 6.28 15.52
CA LYS A 103 11.15 7.16 15.02
C LYS A 103 10.61 6.66 13.68
N LEU A 104 9.30 6.44 13.63
CA LEU A 104 8.55 6.09 12.43
C LEU A 104 8.03 7.34 11.74
N ASN A 105 7.63 7.19 10.47
CA ASN A 105 6.88 8.24 9.78
C ASN A 105 5.41 8.26 10.27
N LYS A 106 4.62 9.23 9.77
CA LYS A 106 3.20 9.37 10.13
C LYS A 106 2.31 8.15 9.81
N TYR A 107 2.79 7.24 8.97
CA TYR A 107 2.09 6.00 8.59
C TYR A 107 2.65 4.77 9.30
N GLY A 108 3.44 4.94 10.37
CA GLY A 108 4.03 3.82 11.11
C GLY A 108 5.16 3.08 10.39
N ASN A 109 5.66 3.60 9.27
CA ASN A 109 6.70 2.95 8.47
C ASN A 109 8.09 3.52 8.76
N LEU A 110 9.13 2.69 8.57
CA LEU A 110 10.52 3.14 8.55
C LEU A 110 10.75 4.08 7.36
N THR A 111 11.55 5.12 7.54
CA THR A 111 11.93 5.99 6.42
C THR A 111 12.84 5.24 5.45
N ARG A 112 12.78 5.57 4.15
CA ARG A 112 13.47 4.85 3.06
C ARG A 112 14.94 4.57 3.36
N ASN A 113 15.66 5.56 3.87
CA ASN A 113 17.11 5.46 4.10
C ASN A 113 17.45 5.00 5.53
N LYS A 114 16.47 4.67 6.37
CA LYS A 114 16.72 4.41 7.79
C LYS A 114 17.61 3.21 8.01
N MET A 115 17.40 2.12 7.27
CA MET A 115 18.25 0.93 7.37
C MET A 115 19.69 1.20 6.92
N ALA A 116 19.88 1.95 5.83
CA ALA A 116 21.20 2.35 5.37
C ALA A 116 21.92 3.23 6.42
N GLN A 117 21.21 4.21 6.99
CA GLN A 117 21.74 5.06 8.07
C GLN A 117 22.13 4.27 9.31
N LEU A 118 21.38 3.22 9.66
CA LEU A 118 21.70 2.35 10.79
C LEU A 118 22.92 1.49 10.50
N LYS A 119 23.04 0.93 9.29
CA LYS A 119 24.22 0.16 8.89
C LYS A 119 25.50 0.99 8.84
N ALA A 120 25.40 2.27 8.49
CA ALA A 120 26.55 3.18 8.43
C ALA A 120 27.07 3.61 9.82
N LYS A 121 26.30 3.38 10.89
CA LYS A 121 26.70 3.78 12.24
C LYS A 121 27.65 2.75 12.86
N PRO A 122 28.84 3.16 13.34
CA PRO A 122 29.83 2.22 13.90
C PRO A 122 29.38 1.61 15.23
N ASP A 123 28.45 2.25 15.94
CA ASP A 123 27.88 1.76 17.18
C ASP A 123 26.64 0.87 16.96
N VAL A 124 26.22 0.63 15.72
CA VAL A 124 25.06 -0.19 15.39
C VAL A 124 25.51 -1.48 14.70
N PHE A 125 24.89 -2.59 15.08
CA PHE A 125 25.16 -3.90 14.48
C PHE A 125 23.88 -4.73 14.38
N ILE A 126 23.92 -5.76 13.54
CA ILE A 126 22.85 -6.74 13.38
C ILE A 126 23.31 -8.02 14.08
N GLY A 127 22.45 -8.61 14.90
CA GLY A 127 22.76 -9.86 15.57
C GLY A 127 21.66 -10.32 16.51
N GLU A 128 21.91 -11.47 17.11
CA GLU A 128 21.05 -12.07 18.11
C GLU A 128 21.62 -11.85 19.51
N ILE A 129 20.77 -11.40 20.43
CA ILE A 129 21.09 -11.22 21.85
C ILE A 129 19.93 -11.74 22.66
N ASP A 130 20.19 -12.65 23.60
CA ASP A 130 19.19 -13.27 24.47
C ASP A 130 17.97 -13.82 23.70
N GLY A 131 18.20 -14.51 22.57
CA GLY A 131 17.15 -15.07 21.72
C GLY A 131 16.39 -14.06 20.86
N VAL A 132 16.84 -12.80 20.80
CA VAL A 132 16.21 -11.74 20.02
C VAL A 132 17.12 -11.32 18.87
N ASN A 133 16.76 -11.72 17.65
CA ASN A 133 17.42 -11.26 16.43
C ASN A 133 16.96 -9.84 16.07
N GLY A 134 17.89 -8.95 15.73
CA GLY A 134 17.55 -7.58 15.40
C GLY A 134 18.73 -6.65 15.12
N VAL A 135 18.40 -5.38 14.95
CA VAL A 135 19.35 -4.26 14.88
C VAL A 135 19.54 -3.71 16.28
N TRP A 136 20.78 -3.69 16.75
CA TRP A 136 21.18 -3.28 18.09
C TRP A 136 22.14 -2.09 18.04
N GLN A 137 22.05 -1.22 19.04
CA GLN A 137 22.99 -0.11 19.24
C GLN A 137 23.81 -0.33 20.52
N ARG A 138 25.12 -0.34 20.39
CA ARG A 138 26.07 -0.40 21.50
C ARG A 138 25.89 0.83 22.37
N LYS A 139 25.75 0.61 23.69
CA LYS A 139 25.76 1.71 24.65
C LYS A 139 27.21 2.05 24.96
N LYS A 140 27.58 3.33 24.82
CA LYS A 140 28.87 3.81 25.30
C LYS A 140 28.93 3.61 26.82
N ALA A 141 30.08 3.13 27.31
CA ALA A 141 30.34 3.13 28.74
C ALA A 141 30.18 4.56 29.27
N LYS A 142 29.33 4.76 30.29
CA LYS A 142 29.21 6.06 30.96
C LYS A 142 30.56 6.36 31.62
N GLY A 143 31.38 7.21 30.99
CA GLY A 143 32.49 7.86 31.68
C GLY A 143 31.90 8.71 32.81
N ARG A 144 32.34 8.49 34.06
CA ARG A 144 32.02 9.40 35.15
C ARG A 144 32.66 10.77 34.81
N LYS A 145 31.85 11.80 34.54
CA LYS A 145 32.35 13.18 34.42
C LYS A 145 33.14 13.50 35.70
N GLY A 146 34.38 13.96 35.56
CA GLY A 146 35.29 14.23 36.69
C GLY A 146 36.05 13.01 37.24
N ALA A 147 36.01 11.85 36.58
CA ALA A 147 36.81 10.70 37.00
C ALA A 147 38.32 10.99 36.80
N LYS A 148 39.04 11.17 37.91
CA LYS A 148 40.51 11.21 37.91
C LYS A 148 41.05 9.85 37.43
N ARG A 149 42.14 9.87 36.66
CA ARG A 149 42.91 8.64 36.33
C ARG A 149 43.22 7.91 37.63
N ARG A 150 42.74 6.68 37.77
CA ARG A 150 43.02 5.84 38.95
C ARG A 150 44.51 5.47 38.94
N LYS A 151 45.13 5.41 40.13
CA LYS A 151 46.54 4.97 40.28
C LYS A 151 46.69 3.52 39.77
N ARG A 152 47.82 3.22 39.12
CA ARG A 152 48.17 1.85 38.68
C ARG A 152 48.25 0.92 39.90
N SER A 153 47.85 -0.33 39.76
CA SER A 153 47.98 -1.29 40.87
C SER A 153 49.48 -1.55 41.12
N ARG A 154 49.84 -1.72 42.39
CA ARG A 154 51.24 -1.92 42.81
C ARG A 154 51.84 -3.22 42.27
N ASN A 155 51.00 -4.23 42.01
CA ASN A 155 51.42 -5.58 41.60
C ASN A 155 51.02 -5.93 40.15
N GLY A 156 50.68 -4.94 39.32
CA GLY A 156 50.33 -5.18 37.91
C GLY A 156 49.00 -5.92 37.66
N THR A 157 48.24 -6.25 38.71
CA THR A 157 46.93 -6.92 38.57
C THR A 157 45.92 -6.02 37.83
N HIS A 158 45.35 -6.54 36.74
CA HIS A 158 44.27 -5.89 36.00
C HIS A 158 42.98 -5.89 36.83
N GLN A 159 42.31 -4.74 36.93
CA GLN A 159 40.96 -4.69 37.51
C GLN A 159 39.96 -5.36 36.58
N ALA A 160 38.94 -6.00 37.15
CA ALA A 160 37.83 -6.55 36.38
C ALA A 160 37.20 -5.47 35.50
N ALA A 161 37.00 -5.79 34.23
CA ALA A 161 36.36 -4.88 33.29
C ALA A 161 34.95 -4.52 33.79
N VAL A 162 34.63 -3.23 33.79
CA VAL A 162 33.26 -2.78 34.11
C VAL A 162 32.34 -3.33 33.03
N LYS A 163 31.40 -4.21 33.41
CA LYS A 163 30.41 -4.77 32.49
C LYS A 163 29.66 -3.62 31.82
N GLN A 164 29.74 -3.55 30.49
CA GLN A 164 28.95 -2.60 29.71
C GLN A 164 27.47 -2.96 29.83
N GLY A 165 26.60 -1.96 29.89
CA GLY A 165 25.16 -2.21 29.91
C GLY A 165 24.69 -2.84 28.59
N ALA A 166 23.65 -3.69 28.65
CA ALA A 166 23.10 -4.36 27.48
C ALA A 166 22.78 -3.36 26.36
N PRO A 167 23.11 -3.69 25.09
CA PRO A 167 22.88 -2.83 23.95
C PRO A 167 21.39 -2.52 23.78
N LYS A 168 21.08 -1.42 23.11
CA LYS A 168 19.72 -0.95 22.89
C LYS A 168 19.14 -1.60 21.64
N LEU A 169 18.05 -2.35 21.76
CA LEU A 169 17.33 -2.91 20.62
C LEU A 169 16.65 -1.80 19.82
N LEU A 170 17.00 -1.65 18.55
CA LEU A 170 16.41 -0.66 17.65
C LEU A 170 15.29 -1.26 16.79
N ILE A 171 15.53 -2.41 16.17
CA ILE A 171 14.56 -3.14 15.33
C ILE A 171 14.63 -4.61 15.70
N ARG A 172 13.49 -5.23 16.00
CA ARG A 172 13.39 -6.69 16.15
C ARG A 172 13.05 -7.32 14.80
N PHE A 173 13.68 -8.43 14.47
CA PHE A 173 13.31 -9.26 13.32
C PHE A 173 12.37 -10.38 13.78
N GLY A 174 11.31 -10.62 13.02
CA GLY A 174 10.32 -11.66 13.31
C GLY A 174 9.84 -12.37 12.05
N ASN A 175 8.93 -13.31 12.22
CA ASN A 175 8.33 -14.06 11.12
C ASN A 175 7.14 -13.31 10.50
N ALA A 176 6.69 -13.76 9.34
CA ALA A 176 5.45 -13.28 8.76
C ALA A 176 4.28 -13.56 9.70
N LEU A 177 3.39 -12.58 9.85
CA LEU A 177 2.17 -12.72 10.63
C LEU A 177 1.05 -13.22 9.70
N PRO A 178 0.13 -14.07 10.19
CA PRO A 178 -1.06 -14.43 9.44
C PRO A 178 -1.97 -13.21 9.26
N VAL A 179 -2.64 -13.14 8.12
CA VAL A 179 -3.55 -12.06 7.73
C VAL A 179 -4.95 -12.62 7.61
N GLN A 180 -5.90 -11.92 8.23
CA GLN A 180 -7.32 -12.16 8.00
C GLN A 180 -7.76 -11.38 6.75
N PRO A 181 -8.61 -11.97 5.88
CA PRO A 181 -9.16 -11.27 4.73
C PRO A 181 -10.16 -10.22 5.22
N VAL A 182 -9.89 -8.94 4.95
CA VAL A 182 -10.73 -7.81 5.38
C VAL A 182 -11.18 -6.95 4.20
N LEU A 183 -10.46 -6.97 3.07
CA LEU A 183 -10.64 -6.00 2.00
C LEU A 183 -11.98 -6.15 1.28
N GLY A 184 -12.36 -7.34 0.83
CA GLY A 184 -13.60 -7.58 0.07
C GLY A 184 -13.67 -6.65 -1.15
N TYR A 185 -12.57 -6.56 -1.88
CA TYR A 185 -12.39 -5.72 -3.06
C TYR A 185 -13.26 -6.25 -4.22
N MET A 186 -13.21 -7.57 -4.47
CA MET A 186 -13.91 -8.19 -5.59
C MET A 186 -15.42 -8.12 -5.41
N ASP A 187 -15.91 -8.54 -4.24
CA ASP A 187 -17.35 -8.54 -3.92
C ASP A 187 -17.97 -7.13 -4.03
N ARG A 188 -17.24 -6.11 -3.56
CA ARG A 188 -17.71 -4.72 -3.63
C ARG A 188 -17.74 -4.22 -5.07
N ALA A 189 -16.70 -4.48 -5.84
CA ALA A 189 -16.63 -4.08 -7.23
C ALA A 189 -17.77 -4.70 -8.04
N GLU A 190 -18.04 -5.99 -7.83
CA GLU A 190 -19.13 -6.72 -8.49
C GLU A 190 -20.52 -6.18 -8.10
N ALA A 191 -20.77 -6.01 -6.79
CA ALA A 191 -22.03 -5.46 -6.30
C ALA A 191 -22.28 -4.04 -6.85
N MET A 192 -21.25 -3.19 -6.87
CA MET A 192 -21.36 -1.84 -7.41
C MET A 192 -21.57 -1.84 -8.93
N ALA A 193 -20.87 -2.69 -9.68
CA ALA A 193 -21.03 -2.80 -11.12
C ALA A 193 -22.47 -3.18 -11.48
N THR A 194 -23.00 -4.23 -10.85
CA THR A 194 -24.37 -4.72 -11.07
C THR A 194 -25.42 -3.66 -10.76
N ASN A 195 -25.25 -2.93 -9.65
CA ASN A 195 -26.23 -1.93 -9.22
C ASN A 195 -26.17 -0.62 -10.03
N MET A 196 -24.98 -0.19 -10.45
CA MET A 196 -24.81 1.13 -11.10
C MET A 196 -24.94 1.08 -12.62
N MET A 197 -24.63 -0.06 -13.25
CA MET A 197 -24.57 -0.17 -14.70
C MET A 197 -25.89 0.20 -15.40
N PRO A 198 -27.08 -0.25 -14.96
CA PRO A 198 -28.33 0.11 -15.64
C PRO A 198 -28.61 1.61 -15.63
N GLY A 199 -28.30 2.28 -14.51
CA GLY A 199 -28.50 3.72 -14.36
C GLY A 199 -27.53 4.54 -15.21
N GLU A 200 -26.25 4.17 -15.24
CA GLU A 200 -25.24 4.85 -16.04
C GLU A 200 -25.44 4.62 -17.54
N LEU A 201 -25.88 3.43 -17.96
CA LEU A 201 -26.21 3.14 -19.35
C LEU A 201 -27.36 4.03 -19.84
N ARG A 202 -28.45 4.12 -19.08
CA ARG A 202 -29.60 4.99 -19.40
C ARG A 202 -29.18 6.45 -19.54
N ARG A 203 -28.37 6.95 -18.61
CA ARG A 203 -27.83 8.33 -18.65
C ARG A 203 -26.96 8.57 -19.88
N ALA A 204 -26.05 7.66 -20.18
CA ALA A 204 -25.13 7.80 -21.30
C ALA A 204 -25.86 7.73 -22.65
N ILE A 205 -26.85 6.84 -22.79
CA ILE A 205 -27.69 6.76 -24.00
C ILE A 205 -28.50 8.06 -24.15
N ALA A 206 -29.13 8.56 -23.09
CA ALA A 206 -29.88 9.82 -23.14
C ALA A 206 -29.00 11.01 -23.55
N ALA A 207 -27.79 11.12 -22.98
CA ALA A 207 -26.82 12.15 -23.34
C ALA A 207 -26.36 12.02 -24.81
N ALA A 208 -26.13 10.80 -25.28
CA ALA A 208 -25.75 10.56 -26.65
C ALA A 208 -26.87 10.99 -27.61
N MET A 209 -28.12 10.56 -27.38
CA MET A 209 -29.28 10.96 -28.18
C MET A 209 -29.46 12.49 -28.21
N ALA A 210 -29.24 13.18 -27.09
CA ALA A 210 -29.31 14.63 -27.03
C ALA A 210 -28.23 15.31 -27.90
N SER A 211 -27.05 14.70 -27.99
CA SER A 211 -25.94 15.16 -28.84
C SER A 211 -26.06 14.77 -30.32
N ALA A 212 -27.05 13.93 -30.68
CA ALA A 212 -27.28 13.44 -32.05
C ALA A 212 -28.07 14.39 -32.95
N LYS A 213 -28.47 15.56 -32.43
CA LYS A 213 -29.24 16.58 -33.15
C LYS A 213 -28.42 17.28 -34.20
#